data_AF-A0A1U7P4Q9-F1
#
_entry.id   AF-A0A1U7P4Q9-F1
#
_cell.length_a   1.000
_cell.length_b   1.000
_cell.length_c   1.000
_cell.angle_alpha   90.00
_cell.angle_beta   90.00
_cell.angle_gamma   90.00
#
_symmetry.space_group_name_H-M   'P 1'
#
loop_
_entity.id
_entity.type
_entity.pdbx_description
1 polymer ?
#
loop_
_entity_poly.entity_id
_entity_poly.type
_entity_poly.pdbx_seq_one_letter_code
_entity_poly.pdbx_strand_id
1 'polypeptide(L)'
;MGIKSKRVAFTFDDTSLRTLEQMTDEGRYNSLADCVRESLQITRALSLQARRGYTELVVRSPGTNAERVIVIPRLLIFAGEK
;
A
#
# COMPACT_ATOMS: atom_id res chain seq x y z
N MET A 1 5.34 -34.18 -8.93
CA MET A 1 5.50 -32.86 -9.58
C MET A 1 5.73 -31.84 -8.46
N GLY A 2 6.98 -31.44 -8.19
CA GLY A 2 7.27 -30.54 -7.07
C GLY A 2 6.78 -29.13 -7.38
N ILE A 3 5.99 -28.53 -6.48
CA ILE A 3 5.54 -27.14 -6.63
C ILE A 3 6.79 -26.26 -6.56
N LYS A 4 7.21 -25.67 -7.69
CA LYS A 4 8.28 -24.67 -7.71
C LYS A 4 7.74 -23.39 -7.06
N SER A 5 7.98 -23.25 -5.76
CA SER A 5 7.66 -22.02 -5.02
C SER A 5 8.55 -20.89 -5.52
N LYS A 6 7.95 -19.84 -6.10
CA LYS A 6 8.64 -18.57 -6.37
C LYS A 6 8.54 -17.68 -5.14
N ARG A 7 9.67 -17.21 -4.62
CA ARG A 7 9.74 -16.35 -3.43
C ARG A 7 10.22 -14.95 -3.84
N VAL A 8 9.55 -13.93 -3.32
CA VAL A 8 10.01 -12.54 -3.33
C VAL A 8 10.33 -12.18 -1.88
N ALA A 9 11.45 -11.51 -1.65
CA ALA A 9 11.87 -11.08 -0.32
C ALA A 9 11.91 -9.55 -0.27
N PHE A 10 11.35 -8.99 0.80
CA PHE A 10 11.46 -7.58 1.13
C PHE A 10 12.27 -7.47 2.41
N THR A 11 13.22 -6.54 2.45
CA THR A 11 14.04 -6.27 3.63
C THR A 11 13.61 -4.92 4.20
N PHE A 12 13.38 -4.89 5.50
CA PHE A 12 13.01 -3.70 6.26
C PHE A 12 14.04 -3.49 7.35
N ASP A 13 14.32 -2.23 7.68
CA ASP A 13 14.95 -1.91 8.97
C ASP A 13 13.97 -2.12 10.12
N ASP A 14 14.49 -2.12 11.36
CA ASP A 14 13.69 -2.41 12.55
C ASP A 14 12.51 -1.46 12.74
N THR A 15 12.68 -0.19 12.37
CA THR A 15 11.61 0.82 12.53
C THR A 15 10.48 0.58 11.52
N SER A 16 10.86 0.28 10.28
CA SER A 16 9.93 -0.02 9.19
C SER A 16 9.21 -1.34 9.42
N LEU A 17 9.91 -2.36 9.96
CA LEU A 17 9.30 -3.64 10.32
C LEU A 17 8.25 -3.47 11.43
N ARG A 18 8.58 -2.74 12.50
CA ARG A 18 7.62 -2.43 13.58
C ARG A 18 6.41 -1.67 13.08
N THR A 19 6.61 -0.73 12.15
CA THR A 19 5.51 0.00 11.51
C THR A 19 4.60 -0.96 10.74
N LEU A 20 5.17 -1.90 9.99
CA LEU A 20 4.40 -2.90 9.26
C LEU A 20 3.63 -3.86 10.19
N GLU A 21 4.25 -4.27 11.30
CA GLU A 21 3.60 -5.07 12.35
C GLU A 21 2.39 -4.31 12.93
N GLN A 22 2.57 -3.04 13.30
CA GLN A 22 1.48 -2.20 13.80
C GLN A 22 0.34 -2.04 12.78
N MET A 23 0.67 -1.78 11.51
CA MET A 23 -0.34 -1.70 10.44
C MET A 23 -1.10 -3.03 10.26
N THR A 24 -0.41 -4.16 10.45
CA THR A 24 -1.00 -5.49 10.36
C THR A 24 -2.05 -5.69 11.45
N ASP A 25 -1.70 -5.32 12.68
CA ASP A 25 -2.57 -5.44 13.85
C ASP A 25 -3.77 -4.49 13.78
N GLU A 26 -3.54 -3.20 13.51
CA GLU A 26 -4.58 -2.19 13.41
C GLU A 26 -5.56 -2.46 12.26
N GLY A 27 -5.03 -2.91 11.13
CA GLY A 27 -5.82 -3.32 9.97
C GLY A 27 -6.53 -4.67 10.13
N ARG A 28 -6.25 -5.40 11.23
CA ARG A 28 -6.75 -6.76 11.50
C ARG A 28 -6.45 -7.73 10.36
N TYR A 29 -5.27 -7.60 9.76
CA TYR A 29 -4.82 -8.51 8.72
C TYR A 29 -4.37 -9.84 9.33
N ASN A 30 -4.62 -10.94 8.62
CA ASN A 30 -4.26 -12.28 9.12
C ASN A 30 -2.75 -12.53 9.15
N SER A 31 -1.98 -11.75 8.38
CA SER A 31 -0.54 -11.88 8.27
C SER A 31 0.12 -10.60 7.74
N LEU A 32 1.42 -10.45 7.98
CA LEU A 32 2.26 -9.41 7.35
C LEU A 32 2.15 -9.45 5.82
N ALA A 33 2.07 -10.66 5.24
CA ALA A 33 1.97 -10.83 3.80
C ALA A 33 0.67 -10.27 3.22
N ASP A 34 -0.45 -10.43 3.94
CA ASP A 34 -1.74 -9.85 3.54
C ASP A 34 -1.71 -8.33 3.62
N CYS A 35 -1.16 -7.78 4.71
CA CYS A 35 -1.00 -6.34 4.87
C CYS A 35 -0.14 -5.73 3.73
N VAL A 36 0.98 -6.36 3.39
CA VAL A 36 1.84 -5.94 2.26
C VAL A 36 1.09 -6.05 0.93
N ARG A 37 0.37 -7.16 0.69
CA ARG A 37 -0.40 -7.37 -0.55
C ARG A 37 -1.44 -6.27 -0.76
N GLU A 38 -2.23 -5.96 0.27
CA GLU A 38 -3.24 -4.90 0.20
C GLU A 38 -2.60 -3.51 0.02
N SER A 39 -1.51 -3.23 0.74
CA SER A 39 -0.75 -1.97 0.59
C SER A 39 -0.24 -1.77 -0.85
N LEU A 40 0.26 -2.82 -1.49
CA LEU A 40 0.69 -2.78 -2.90
C LEU A 40 -0.48 -2.57 -3.86
N GLN A 41 -1.65 -3.15 -3.58
CA GLN A 41 -2.86 -2.93 -4.38
C GLN A 41 -3.35 -1.48 -4.30
N ILE A 42 -3.39 -0.90 -3.10
CA ILE A 42 -3.71 0.51 -2.90
C ILE A 42 -2.72 1.37 -3.69
N THR A 43 -1.41 1.13 -3.53
CA THR A 43 -0.37 1.86 -4.25
C THR A 43 -0.58 1.80 -5.77
N ARG A 44 -0.89 0.62 -6.33
CA ARG A 44 -1.18 0.45 -7.76
C ARG A 44 -2.42 1.24 -8.19
N ALA A 45 -3.51 1.17 -7.41
CA ALA A 45 -4.73 1.90 -7.70
C ALA A 45 -4.48 3.42 -7.72
N LEU A 46 -3.76 3.93 -6.72
CA LEU A 46 -3.35 5.33 -6.66
C LEU A 46 -2.52 5.72 -7.88
N SER A 47 -1.48 4.95 -8.23
CA SER A 47 -0.65 5.22 -9.42
C SER A 47 -1.48 5.28 -10.71
N LEU A 48 -2.51 4.42 -10.85
CA LEU A 48 -3.42 4.46 -12.00
C LEU A 48 -4.28 5.72 -12.02
N GLN A 49 -4.76 6.20 -10.87
CA GLN A 49 -5.51 7.46 -10.80
C GLN A 49 -4.61 8.67 -11.10
N ALA A 50 -3.37 8.68 -10.59
CA ALA A 50 -2.42 9.75 -10.91
C ALA A 50 -2.17 9.88 -12.42
N ARG A 51 -2.06 8.75 -13.15
CA ARG A 51 -1.97 8.74 -14.62
C ARG A 51 -3.18 9.34 -15.32
N ARG A 52 -4.34 9.34 -14.67
CA ARG A 52 -5.59 9.94 -15.17
C ARG A 52 -5.74 11.41 -14.76
N GLY A 53 -4.75 11.99 -14.09
CA GLY A 53 -4.73 13.40 -13.71
C GLY A 53 -5.29 13.71 -12.31
N TYR A 54 -5.64 12.70 -11.50
CA TYR A 54 -6.04 12.92 -10.12
C TYR A 54 -4.82 13.28 -9.25
N THR A 55 -4.91 14.37 -8.49
CA THR A 55 -3.80 14.92 -7.68
C THR A 55 -4.05 14.86 -6.18
N GLU A 56 -5.26 14.48 -5.75
CA GLU A 56 -5.70 14.55 -4.36
C GLU A 56 -6.38 13.25 -3.94
N LEU A 57 -6.10 12.82 -2.72
CA LEU A 57 -6.80 11.74 -2.02
C LEU A 57 -7.52 12.34 -0.81
N VAL A 58 -8.83 12.14 -0.73
CA VAL A 58 -9.61 12.51 0.45
C VAL A 58 -9.80 11.28 1.33
N VAL A 59 -9.19 11.30 2.51
CA VAL A 59 -9.40 10.27 3.53
C VAL A 59 -10.41 10.79 4.53
N ARG A 60 -11.53 10.10 4.67
CA ARG A 60 -12.55 10.42 5.69
C ARG A 60 -12.54 9.34 6.77
N SER A 61 -12.37 9.76 8.02
CA SER A 61 -12.57 8.88 9.17
C SER A 61 -14.08 8.62 9.35
N PRO A 62 -14.55 7.37 9.25
CA PRO A 62 -15.99 7.08 9.37
C PRO A 62 -16.53 7.33 10.79
N GLY A 63 -15.69 7.24 11.82
CA GLY A 63 -16.12 7.45 13.21
C GLY A 63 -16.19 8.90 13.66
N THR A 64 -15.45 9.80 12.99
CA THR A 64 -15.36 11.22 13.39
C THR A 64 -15.78 12.19 12.29
N ASN A 65 -16.04 11.70 11.08
CA ASN A 65 -16.20 12.50 9.85
C ASN A 65 -15.02 13.45 9.56
N ALA A 66 -13.89 13.29 10.25
CA ALA A 66 -12.71 14.08 9.99
C ALA A 66 -12.19 13.77 8.58
N GLU A 67 -11.97 14.81 7.79
CA GLU A 67 -11.39 14.71 6.46
C GLU A 67 -9.93 15.13 6.50
N ARG A 68 -9.09 14.35 5.84
CA ARG A 68 -7.71 14.70 5.54
C ARG A 68 -7.50 14.59 4.04
N VAL A 69 -7.15 15.72 3.43
CA VAL A 69 -6.70 15.76 2.04
C VAL A 69 -5.21 15.45 2.00
N ILE A 70 -4.85 14.42 1.25
CA ILE A 70 -3.48 14.05 0.97
C ILE A 70 -3.22 14.43 -0.49
N VAL A 71 -2.46 15.51 -0.68
CA VAL A 71 -1.96 15.88 -2.01
C VAL A 71 -0.95 14.81 -2.42
N ILE A 72 -1.13 14.19 -3.58
CA ILE A 72 -0.19 13.20 -4.09
C ILE A 72 0.75 13.88 -5.08
N PRO A 73 1.96 14.33 -4.66
CA PRO A 73 2.72 15.30 -5.44
C PRO A 73 3.23 14.69 -6.74
N ARG A 74 3.62 13.41 -6.71
CA ARG A 74 3.97 12.55 -7.85
C ARG A 74 3.91 11.09 -7.36
N LEU A 75 2.83 10.35 -7.64
CA LEU A 75 2.93 8.89 -7.53
C LEU A 75 3.96 8.43 -8.55
N LEU A 76 4.95 7.66 -8.10
CA LEU A 76 5.88 6.98 -8.98
C LEU A 76 5.06 6.26 -10.06
N ILE A 77 5.18 6.75 -11.28
CA ILE A 77 4.63 6.10 -12.46
C ILE A 77 5.46 4.83 -12.61
N PHE A 78 4.99 3.72 -12.08
CA PHE A 78 5.58 2.41 -12.36
C PHE A 78 5.36 2.11 -13.83
N ALA A 79 6.29 2.54 -14.69
CA ALA A 79 6.30 2.19 -16.10
C ALA A 79 6.20 0.66 -16.16
N GLY A 80 5.04 0.15 -16.59
CA GLY A 80 4.96 -1.25 -16.96
C GLY A 80 5.87 -1.39 -18.17
N GLU A 81 6.91 -2.20 -18.05
CA GLU A 81 7.66 -2.66 -19.22
C GLU A 81 6.65 -3.25 -20.21
N LYS A 82 6.85 -2.88 -21.49
CA LYS A 82 6.06 -3.37 -22.63
C LYS A 82 6.23 -4.87 -22.82
#